data_AF-A0A931WAD4-F1
#
_entry.id   AF-A0A931WAD4-F1
#
_cell.length_a   1.000
_cell.length_b   1.000
_cell.length_c   1.000
_cell.angle_alpha   90.00
_cell.angle_beta   90.00
_cell.angle_gamma   90.00
#
_symmetry.space_group_name_H-M   'P 1'
#
loop_
_entity.id
_entity.type
_entity.pdbx_description
1 polymer ?
#
loop_
_entity_poly.entity_id
_entity_poly.type
_entity_poly.pdbx_seq_one_letter_code
_entity_poly.pdbx_strand_id
1 'polypeptide(L)'
;MKKFILASIFVSEIFLFLTTNAARAYVTCQPIYGGGESCIQVGKIFINKTVQNPKSSEFVDSLSINDPKFSPEQNIQFKLTVTNNDNATAQDVVVKDTYPQYVNFTSGDGKYDNNTKTLTIEVGELKAGESKTYTLAGKI
;
A
#
# COMPACT_ATOMS: atom_id res chain seq x y z
N MET A 1 16.16 61.31 -49.51
CA MET A 1 16.55 60.65 -48.24
C MET A 1 15.38 59.77 -47.80
N LYS A 2 15.44 58.47 -48.09
CA LYS A 2 14.44 57.46 -47.70
C LYS A 2 15.20 56.28 -47.10
N LYS A 3 14.94 55.94 -45.84
CA LYS A 3 15.19 54.60 -45.28
C LYS A 3 14.13 54.30 -44.22
N PHE A 4 13.22 53.39 -44.58
CA PHE A 4 12.32 52.64 -43.70
C PHE A 4 13.05 51.39 -43.20
N ILE A 5 13.01 51.09 -41.90
CA ILE A 5 13.34 49.77 -41.31
C ILE A 5 12.49 49.66 -40.02
N LEU A 6 11.32 49.00 -40.08
CA LEU A 6 11.02 47.58 -39.75
C LEU A 6 11.04 47.26 -38.25
N ALA A 7 9.85 46.88 -37.77
CA ALA A 7 9.54 46.39 -36.44
C ALA A 7 10.16 45.01 -36.19
N SER A 8 10.60 44.76 -34.95
CA SER A 8 11.00 43.45 -34.46
C SER A 8 10.22 43.12 -33.18
N ILE A 9 9.22 42.27 -33.35
CA ILE A 9 8.45 41.62 -32.29
C ILE A 9 9.35 40.55 -31.67
N PHE A 10 9.76 40.71 -30.42
CA PHE A 10 10.37 39.64 -29.63
C PHE A 10 9.24 38.82 -29.00
N VAL A 11 8.93 37.66 -29.60
CA VAL A 11 8.07 36.64 -28.97
C VAL A 11 8.94 35.94 -27.93
N SER A 12 8.73 36.28 -26.66
CA SER A 12 9.32 35.57 -25.53
C SER A 12 8.52 34.28 -25.32
N GLU A 13 9.11 33.16 -25.71
CA GLU A 13 8.61 31.83 -25.38
C GLU A 13 8.78 31.58 -23.88
N ILE A 14 7.69 31.74 -23.13
CA ILE A 14 7.54 31.19 -21.80
C ILE A 14 7.46 29.67 -21.96
N PHE A 15 8.60 29.00 -21.84
CA PHE A 15 8.66 27.56 -21.61
C PHE A 15 8.08 27.28 -20.22
N LEU A 16 6.80 26.91 -20.18
CA LEU A 16 6.14 26.40 -18.99
C LEU A 16 6.77 25.04 -18.66
N PHE A 17 7.78 25.03 -17.78
CA PHE A 17 8.25 23.80 -17.14
C PHE A 17 7.11 23.28 -16.25
N LEU A 18 6.30 22.37 -16.80
CA LEU A 18 5.40 21.53 -16.02
C LEU A 18 6.26 20.57 -15.21
N THR A 19 6.65 20.99 -13.99
CA THR A 19 7.18 20.07 -13.00
C THR A 19 6.05 19.13 -12.60
N THR A 20 6.08 17.90 -13.10
CA THR A 20 5.21 16.84 -12.62
C THR A 20 5.64 16.52 -11.19
N ASN A 21 4.96 17.15 -10.22
CA ASN A 21 5.02 16.68 -8.84
C ASN A 21 4.45 15.26 -8.82
N ALA A 22 5.32 14.25 -8.78
CA ALA A 22 4.92 12.88 -8.50
C ALA A 22 4.31 12.87 -7.10
N ALA A 23 2.98 12.90 -7.03
CA ALA A 23 2.24 12.79 -5.79
C ALA A 23 2.38 11.35 -5.28
N ARG A 24 3.26 11.15 -4.30
CA ARG A 24 3.37 9.86 -3.59
C ARG A 24 2.15 9.71 -2.68
N ALA A 25 1.21 8.85 -3.07
CA ALA A 25 0.11 8.45 -2.19
C ALA A 25 0.63 7.44 -1.16
N TYR A 26 0.49 7.73 0.13
CA TYR A 26 0.91 6.85 1.22
C TYR A 26 -0.32 6.35 1.96
N VAL A 27 -0.62 5.05 1.86
CA VAL A 27 -1.68 4.42 2.64
C VAL A 27 -1.14 4.10 4.02
N THR A 28 -1.79 4.65 5.05
CA THR A 28 -1.51 4.32 6.46
C THR A 28 -2.67 3.51 6.99
N CYS A 29 -2.43 2.25 7.31
CA CYS A 29 -3.40 1.43 8.00
C CYS A 29 -3.14 1.53 9.51
N GLN A 30 -4.20 1.78 10.28
CA GLN A 30 -4.11 1.75 11.73
C GLN A 30 -4.69 0.44 12.26
N PRO A 31 -4.00 -0.23 13.20
CA PRO A 31 -4.56 -1.40 13.84
C PRO A 31 -5.75 -0.99 14.71
N ILE A 32 -6.91 -1.64 14.52
CA ILE A 32 -8.04 -1.51 15.45
C ILE A 32 -7.98 -2.70 16.41
N TYR A 33 -7.87 -2.40 17.70
CA TYR A 33 -7.94 -3.42 18.76
C TYR A 33 -9.31 -4.10 18.74
N GLY A 34 -9.34 -5.43 18.61
CA GLY A 34 -10.56 -6.20 18.33
C GLY A 34 -10.51 -7.03 17.06
N GLY A 35 -9.41 -6.92 16.30
CA GLY A 35 -9.05 -7.88 15.26
C GLY A 35 -9.21 -7.37 13.83
N GLY A 36 -9.47 -6.08 13.60
CA GLY A 36 -9.56 -5.51 12.25
C GLY A 36 -8.44 -4.50 11.96
N GLU A 37 -8.09 -4.36 10.69
CA GLU A 37 -7.27 -3.28 10.16
C GLU A 37 -8.19 -2.31 9.41
N SER A 38 -8.19 -1.02 9.77
CA SER A 38 -8.87 -0.01 8.95
C SER A 38 -7.81 0.84 8.26
N CYS A 39 -7.69 0.62 6.96
CA CYS A 39 -6.92 1.47 6.09
C CYS A 39 -7.77 2.68 5.72
N ILE A 40 -7.24 3.87 6.00
CA ILE A 40 -7.81 5.12 5.51
C ILE A 40 -7.65 5.07 3.98
N GLN A 41 -8.75 5.10 3.24
CA GLN A 41 -8.73 5.07 1.77
C GLN A 41 -7.94 6.29 1.25
N VAL A 42 -6.74 6.06 0.71
CA VAL A 42 -5.98 7.10 0.02
C VAL A 42 -6.21 6.89 -1.47
N GLY A 43 -7.26 7.52 -2.00
CA GLY A 43 -7.77 7.24 -3.34
C GLY A 43 -8.53 5.92 -3.41
N LYS A 44 -8.63 5.34 -4.61
CA LYS A 44 -9.37 4.10 -4.88
C LYS A 44 -8.54 2.81 -4.74
N ILE A 45 -7.33 2.89 -4.17
CA ILE A 45 -6.60 1.68 -3.75
C ILE A 45 -7.23 1.15 -2.45
N PHE A 46 -7.67 -0.10 -2.51
CA PHE A 46 -8.23 -0.82 -1.37
C PHE A 46 -7.26 -1.91 -0.93
N ILE A 47 -6.98 -2.00 0.36
CA ILE A 47 -6.12 -3.02 0.95
C ILE A 47 -6.98 -3.82 1.93
N ASN A 48 -7.01 -5.14 1.75
CA ASN A 48 -7.61 -6.05 2.72
C ASN A 48 -6.54 -6.98 3.29
N LYS A 49 -6.44 -7.06 4.62
CA LYS A 49 -5.58 -8.00 5.31
C LYS A 49 -6.43 -8.92 6.17
N THR A 50 -6.31 -10.21 5.92
CA THR A 50 -7.00 -11.25 6.67
C THR A 50 -6.00 -12.12 7.42
N VAL A 51 -6.42 -12.66 8.55
CA VAL A 51 -5.66 -13.61 9.36
C VAL A 51 -6.26 -15.00 9.22
N GLN A 52 -5.41 -16.03 9.16
CA GLN A 52 -5.88 -17.40 9.14
C GLN A 52 -6.40 -17.81 10.52
N ASN A 53 -7.65 -18.29 10.59
CA ASN A 53 -8.19 -18.91 11.79
C ASN A 53 -7.40 -20.19 12.10
N PRO A 54 -6.83 -20.33 13.32
CA PRO A 54 -5.93 -21.43 13.64
C PRO A 54 -6.60 -22.82 13.69
N LYS A 55 -7.94 -22.88 13.70
CA LYS A 55 -8.69 -24.15 13.69
C LYS A 55 -9.32 -24.46 12.34
N SER A 56 -10.04 -23.51 11.74
CA SER A 56 -10.71 -23.77 10.45
C SER A 56 -9.77 -23.64 9.26
N SER A 57 -8.59 -23.02 9.44
CA SER A 57 -7.67 -22.65 8.35
C SER A 57 -8.24 -21.64 7.34
N GLU A 58 -9.41 -21.07 7.62
CA GLU A 58 -10.03 -20.03 6.80
C GLU A 58 -9.40 -18.67 7.10
N PHE A 59 -9.32 -17.81 6.08
CA PHE A 59 -8.88 -16.44 6.26
C PHE A 59 -10.07 -15.56 6.60
N VAL A 60 -9.97 -14.84 7.72
CA VAL A 60 -11.03 -13.98 8.26
C VAL A 60 -10.48 -12.58 8.51
N ASP A 61 -11.33 -11.57 8.40
CA ASP A 61 -10.94 -10.18 8.67
C ASP A 61 -10.58 -9.98 10.15
N SER A 62 -11.19 -10.77 11.04
CA SER A 62 -10.91 -10.74 12.49
C SER A 62 -11.22 -12.09 13.14
N LEU A 63 -10.55 -12.37 14.26
CA LEU A 63 -10.91 -13.48 15.15
C LEU A 63 -11.85 -12.97 16.24
N SER A 64 -13.06 -13.52 16.31
CA SER A 64 -14.05 -13.21 17.34
C SER A 64 -13.60 -13.70 18.72
N ILE A 65 -14.29 -13.30 19.79
CA ILE A 65 -13.97 -13.77 21.15
C ILE A 65 -14.06 -15.29 21.31
N ASN A 66 -14.93 -15.94 20.54
CA ASN A 66 -15.15 -17.39 20.60
C ASN A 66 -14.19 -18.16 19.68
N ASP A 67 -13.44 -17.46 18.82
CA ASP A 67 -12.45 -18.11 17.97
C ASP A 67 -11.21 -18.53 18.77
N PRO A 68 -10.57 -19.64 18.38
CA PRO A 68 -9.31 -20.04 18.98
C PRO A 68 -8.26 -18.94 18.79
N LYS A 69 -7.47 -18.72 19.84
CA LYS A 69 -6.40 -17.74 19.87
C LYS A 69 -5.05 -18.42 19.62
N PHE A 70 -4.12 -17.66 19.07
CA PHE A 70 -2.75 -18.11 18.90
C PHE A 70 -2.06 -18.21 20.27
N SER A 71 -1.36 -19.31 20.49
CA SER A 71 -0.44 -19.46 21.61
C SER A 71 0.90 -18.77 21.31
N PRO A 72 1.71 -18.44 22.33
CA PRO A 72 3.10 -18.03 22.12
C PRO A 72 3.84 -19.03 21.24
N GLU A 73 4.73 -18.52 20.39
CA GLU A 73 5.51 -19.26 19.42
C GLU A 73 4.69 -19.92 18.28
N GLN A 74 3.39 -19.68 18.19
CA GLN A 74 2.57 -20.20 17.10
C GLN A 74 2.76 -19.37 15.83
N ASN A 75 2.87 -20.04 14.68
CA ASN A 75 2.89 -19.38 13.38
C ASN A 75 1.51 -18.81 13.05
N ILE A 76 1.51 -17.57 12.56
CA ILE A 76 0.34 -16.86 12.06
C ILE A 76 0.51 -16.69 10.55
N GLN A 77 -0.51 -17.00 9.77
CA GLN A 77 -0.56 -16.66 8.35
C GLN A 77 -1.52 -15.52 8.09
N PHE A 78 -1.13 -14.62 7.19
CA PHE A 78 -1.95 -13.53 6.72
C PHE A 78 -2.05 -13.57 5.19
N LYS A 79 -3.19 -13.10 4.67
CA LYS A 79 -3.36 -12.76 3.25
C LYS A 79 -3.62 -11.27 3.13
N LEU A 80 -2.77 -10.61 2.37
CA LEU A 80 -2.87 -9.20 2.05
C LEU A 80 -3.26 -9.06 0.58
N THR A 81 -4.43 -8.52 0.30
CA THR A 81 -4.94 -8.24 -1.04
C THR A 81 -4.95 -6.74 -1.29
N VAL A 82 -4.33 -6.31 -2.37
CA VAL A 82 -4.27 -4.92 -2.82
C VAL A 82 -5.05 -4.81 -4.12
N THR A 83 -6.08 -3.99 -4.14
CA THR A 83 -7.02 -3.83 -5.25
C THR A 83 -7.05 -2.39 -5.73
N ASN A 84 -6.98 -2.18 -7.05
CA ASN A 84 -7.26 -0.88 -7.65
C ASN A 84 -8.74 -0.81 -8.06
N ASN A 85 -9.57 -0.15 -7.26
CA ASN A 85 -10.99 0.07 -7.56
C ASN A 85 -11.23 1.29 -8.47
N ASP A 86 -10.19 1.84 -9.09
CA ASP A 86 -10.32 2.90 -10.09
C ASP A 86 -10.47 2.38 -11.51
N ASN A 87 -10.90 3.29 -12.40
CA ASN A 87 -10.94 3.07 -13.83
C ASN A 87 -9.60 3.42 -14.52
N ALA A 88 -8.66 4.02 -13.79
CA ALA A 88 -7.31 4.33 -14.24
C ALA A 88 -6.28 3.37 -13.62
N THR A 89 -5.18 3.12 -14.34
CA THR A 89 -4.05 2.35 -13.82
C THR A 89 -3.33 3.13 -12.71
N ALA A 90 -3.11 2.49 -11.57
CA ALA A 90 -2.27 2.99 -10.50
C ALA A 90 -0.82 2.59 -10.77
N GLN A 91 0.10 3.55 -10.67
CA GLN A 91 1.52 3.32 -10.83
C GLN A 91 2.24 3.41 -9.49
N ASP A 92 3.38 2.72 -9.38
CA ASP A 92 4.28 2.78 -8.23
C ASP A 92 3.60 2.52 -6.88
N VAL A 93 2.66 1.56 -6.84
CA VAL A 93 1.94 1.21 -5.61
C VAL A 93 2.90 0.55 -4.63
N VAL A 94 2.98 1.10 -3.41
CA VAL A 94 3.80 0.57 -2.32
C VAL A 94 2.93 0.44 -1.07
N VAL A 95 2.96 -0.75 -0.46
CA VAL A 95 2.28 -1.03 0.80
C VAL A 95 3.29 -1.13 1.92
N LYS A 96 2.99 -0.51 3.08
CA LYS A 96 3.77 -0.64 4.30
C LYS A 96 2.90 -1.19 5.42
N ASP A 97 3.29 -2.34 5.95
CA ASP A 97 2.60 -3.07 7.00
C ASP A 97 3.49 -3.09 8.26
N THR A 98 3.07 -2.36 9.30
CA THR A 98 3.84 -2.25 10.55
C THR A 98 3.29 -3.21 11.58
N TYR A 99 4.13 -4.15 11.99
CA TYR A 99 3.77 -5.24 12.88
C TYR A 99 3.71 -4.74 14.32
N PRO A 100 2.70 -5.16 15.11
CA PRO A 100 2.70 -4.93 16.55
C PRO A 100 3.96 -5.48 17.23
N GLN A 101 4.33 -4.94 18.39
CA GLN A 101 5.54 -5.37 19.09
C GLN A 101 5.58 -6.87 19.39
N TYR A 102 4.42 -7.47 19.68
CA TYR A 102 4.24 -8.88 20.00
C TYR A 102 4.09 -9.81 18.79
N VAL A 103 4.22 -9.30 17.56
CA VAL A 103 4.26 -10.15 16.36
C VAL A 103 5.60 -9.94 15.65
N ASN A 104 6.31 -11.03 15.38
CA ASN A 104 7.54 -11.01 14.61
C ASN A 104 7.27 -11.50 13.19
N PHE A 105 7.73 -10.75 12.19
CA PHE A 105 7.67 -11.19 10.80
C PHE A 105 8.61 -12.39 10.61
N THR A 106 8.13 -13.42 9.91
CA THR A 106 8.92 -14.63 9.63
C THR A 106 9.14 -14.84 8.14
N SER A 107 8.13 -14.61 7.31
CA SER A 107 8.25 -14.70 5.85
C SER A 107 7.16 -13.93 5.11
N GLY A 108 7.40 -13.64 3.84
CA GLY A 108 6.47 -12.94 2.97
C GLY A 108 7.20 -12.16 1.90
N ASP A 109 6.45 -11.68 0.91
CA ASP A 109 6.99 -10.84 -0.15
C ASP A 109 7.32 -9.45 0.39
N GLY A 110 8.43 -8.86 -0.08
CA GLY A 110 8.85 -7.52 0.28
C GLY A 110 10.08 -7.46 1.18
N LYS A 111 10.37 -6.25 1.66
CA LYS A 111 11.53 -5.94 2.49
C LYS A 111 11.10 -5.60 3.92
N TYR A 112 11.54 -6.40 4.88
CA TYR A 112 11.27 -6.17 6.30
C TYR A 112 12.39 -5.37 6.96
N ASP A 113 12.02 -4.33 7.71
CA ASP A 113 12.91 -3.58 8.58
C ASP A 113 12.59 -3.90 10.05
N ASN A 114 13.54 -4.56 10.73
CA ASN A 114 13.38 -4.99 12.11
C ASN A 114 13.39 -3.82 13.12
N ASN A 115 14.02 -2.68 12.78
CA ASN A 115 14.08 -1.53 13.69
C ASN A 115 12.71 -0.83 13.79
N THR A 116 12.02 -0.73 12.67
CA THR A 116 10.67 -0.12 12.58
C THR A 116 9.54 -1.15 12.70
N LYS A 117 9.88 -2.45 12.65
CA LYS A 117 8.95 -3.59 12.52
C LYS A 117 8.01 -3.44 11.31
N THR A 118 8.49 -2.87 10.22
CA THR A 118 7.69 -2.59 9.02
C THR A 118 8.10 -3.45 7.84
N LEU A 119 7.14 -4.16 7.25
CA LEU A 119 7.27 -4.82 5.95
C LEU A 119 6.88 -3.83 4.84
N THR A 120 7.73 -3.67 3.83
CA THR A 120 7.44 -2.86 2.63
C THR A 120 7.29 -3.77 1.41
N ILE A 121 6.15 -3.69 0.74
CA ILE A 121 5.82 -4.46 -0.48
C ILE A 121 5.72 -3.49 -1.65
N GLU A 122 6.56 -3.71 -2.65
CA GLU A 122 6.49 -3.00 -3.93
C GLU A 122 5.49 -3.73 -4.84
N VAL A 123 4.25 -3.24 -4.84
CA VAL A 123 3.16 -3.80 -5.67
C VAL A 123 3.36 -3.43 -7.15
N GLY A 124 3.96 -2.27 -7.40
CA GLY A 124 4.25 -1.74 -8.73
C GLY A 124 3.00 -1.22 -9.42
N GLU A 125 2.88 -1.51 -10.73
CA GLU A 125 1.67 -1.19 -11.49
C GLU A 125 0.48 -2.04 -11.01
N LEU A 126 -0.70 -1.42 -10.90
CA LEU A 126 -1.97 -2.10 -10.68
C LEU A 126 -3.02 -1.52 -11.62
N LYS A 127 -3.44 -2.28 -12.64
CA LYS A 127 -4.40 -1.83 -13.66
C LYS A 127 -5.78 -1.60 -13.04
N ALA A 128 -6.64 -0.90 -13.78
CA ALA A 128 -8.03 -0.69 -13.39
C ALA A 128 -8.74 -2.02 -13.06
N GLY A 129 -9.28 -2.14 -11.85
CA GLY A 129 -9.94 -3.35 -11.35
C GLY A 129 -8.99 -4.50 -10.95
N GLU A 130 -7.67 -4.36 -11.13
CA GLU A 130 -6.72 -5.42 -10.81
C GLU A 130 -6.56 -5.60 -9.30
N SER A 131 -6.36 -6.85 -8.88
CA SER A 131 -5.97 -7.19 -7.51
C SER A 131 -4.73 -8.06 -7.48
N LYS A 132 -3.81 -7.79 -6.56
CA LYS A 132 -2.65 -8.62 -6.25
C LYS A 132 -2.75 -9.11 -4.80
N THR A 133 -2.41 -10.37 -4.55
CA THR A 133 -2.47 -10.98 -3.21
C THR A 133 -1.12 -11.52 -2.80
N TYR A 134 -0.76 -11.25 -1.54
CA TYR A 134 0.49 -11.64 -0.91
C TYR A 134 0.20 -12.51 0.31
N THR A 135 0.97 -13.58 0.48
CA THR A 135 0.90 -14.42 1.68
C THR A 135 2.06 -14.05 2.59
N LEU A 136 1.73 -13.71 3.84
CA LEU A 136 2.68 -13.28 4.85
C LEU A 136 2.60 -14.23 6.04
N ALA A 137 3.71 -14.40 6.75
CA ALA A 137 3.76 -15.16 7.97
C ALA A 137 4.43 -14.36 9.09
N GLY A 138 3.94 -14.59 10.30
CA GLY A 138 4.55 -14.09 11.52
C GLY A 138 4.47 -15.10 12.65
N LYS A 139 4.94 -14.69 13.81
CA LYS A 139 4.96 -15.49 15.04
C LYS A 139 4.67 -14.59 16.24
N ILE A 140 3.87 -15.05 17.20
CA ILE A 140 3.68 -14.38 18.49
C ILE A 140 4.85 -14.72 19.41
#